data_AF-A0AAQ3Q3W2-F1
#
_entry.id   AF-A0AAQ3Q3W2-F1
#
_cell.length_a   1.000
_cell.length_b   1.000
_cell.length_c   1.000
_cell.angle_alpha   90.00
_cell.angle_beta   90.00
_cell.angle_gamma   90.00
#
_symmetry.space_group_name_H-M   'P 1'
#
loop_
_entity.id
_entity.type
_entity.pdbx_description
1 polymer ?
#
loop_
_entity_poly.entity_id
_entity_poly.type
_entity_poly.pdbx_seq_one_letter_code
_entity_poly.pdbx_strand_id
1 'polypeptide(L)'
;MDVKAALWSLVAVLTTSSEVWPPAGTLREPHAIQFRLRPLSGSGGTPADGVTCQSWRLGVETNNVRDWKTIPASCESYVGHYMLGGLYREDSAVVAAEAAAYAEGLQLGGDGKVDVWVFDVDETTLSNLPYYAQHGFGVEEYNNTLFQAWVDEGTAPALPESLKLYKKLVSLGIKIVFLTGRWEEKREITSANLKAEGFHTWEKLILKGEADEASTALVYKTAARKKMEEEGYRIVGNMGDQWSDILGVPEGGRTFKLPDPMYYLS
;
A
#
# COMPACT_ATOMS: atom_id res chain seq x y z
N MET A 1 55.14 -31.81 -47.33
CA MET A 1 55.90 -32.86 -46.62
C MET A 1 55.41 -32.79 -45.17
N ASP A 2 54.22 -33.30 -44.83
CA ASP A 2 53.83 -34.73 -44.74
C ASP A 2 54.77 -35.43 -43.73
N VAL A 3 54.37 -35.98 -42.58
CA VAL A 3 53.28 -36.96 -42.34
C VAL A 3 53.07 -37.21 -40.81
N LYS A 4 51.85 -37.67 -40.42
CA LYS A 4 51.38 -38.49 -39.25
C LYS A 4 51.15 -37.82 -37.88
N ALA A 5 49.94 -37.74 -37.29
CA ALA A 5 48.81 -38.68 -37.06
C ALA A 5 48.94 -39.57 -35.78
N ALA A 6 48.07 -39.24 -34.81
CA ALA A 6 47.39 -40.01 -33.75
C ALA A 6 47.90 -41.40 -33.30
N LEU A 7 47.93 -41.64 -31.99
CA LEU A 7 46.84 -42.32 -31.25
C LEU A 7 47.16 -42.36 -29.74
N TRP A 8 46.19 -41.96 -28.92
CA TRP A 8 46.18 -42.13 -27.47
C TRP A 8 45.53 -43.48 -27.13
N SER A 9 46.10 -44.21 -26.17
CA SER A 9 45.44 -45.35 -25.52
C SER A 9 45.46 -45.16 -24.02
N LEU A 10 44.24 -45.11 -23.47
CA LEU A 10 43.91 -45.16 -22.05
C LEU A 10 44.47 -46.42 -21.40
N VAL A 11 45.07 -46.28 -20.21
CA VAL A 11 44.81 -47.19 -19.09
C VAL A 11 44.65 -46.35 -17.84
N ALA A 12 43.41 -46.28 -17.34
CA ALA A 12 43.08 -45.73 -16.05
C ALA A 12 43.33 -46.79 -14.98
N VAL A 13 44.05 -46.44 -13.91
CA VAL A 13 44.04 -47.19 -12.65
C VAL A 13 43.58 -46.24 -11.56
N LEU A 14 42.39 -46.54 -11.05
CA LEU A 14 41.76 -45.92 -9.89
C LEU A 14 42.59 -46.22 -8.64
N THR A 15 42.95 -45.17 -7.89
CA THR A 15 43.22 -45.29 -6.46
C THR A 15 42.38 -44.25 -5.74
N THR A 16 41.53 -44.73 -4.85
CA THR A 16 40.60 -43.97 -4.03
C THR A 16 41.31 -43.40 -2.82
N SER A 17 41.39 -42.07 -2.70
CA SER A 17 41.72 -41.40 -1.45
C SER A 17 40.43 -40.90 -0.79
N SER A 18 40.06 -41.51 0.33
CA SER A 18 38.98 -41.03 1.20
C SER A 18 39.46 -39.82 1.99
N GLU A 19 39.07 -38.62 1.59
CA GLU A 19 39.19 -37.44 2.44
C GLU A 19 38.02 -37.37 3.41
N VAL A 20 38.36 -37.36 4.69
CA VAL A 20 37.46 -37.24 5.84
C VAL A 20 37.26 -35.75 6.11
N TRP A 21 36.03 -35.25 5.97
CA TRP A 21 35.65 -33.88 6.38
C TRP A 21 35.66 -33.76 7.92
N PRO A 22 36.08 -32.62 8.51
CA PRO A 22 35.92 -32.38 9.95
C PRO A 22 34.44 -32.12 10.30
N PRO A 23 34.04 -32.33 11.57
CA PRO A 23 32.67 -32.07 11.99
C PRO A 23 32.36 -30.57 11.95
N ALA A 24 31.20 -30.23 11.39
CA ALA A 24 30.70 -28.87 11.35
C ALA A 24 30.53 -28.32 12.78
N GLY A 25 31.26 -27.25 13.09
CA GLY A 25 31.07 -26.46 14.29
C GLY A 25 29.69 -25.80 14.28
N THR A 26 29.04 -25.82 15.44
CA THR A 26 27.73 -25.22 15.71
C THR A 26 27.72 -23.73 15.40
N LEU A 27 27.12 -23.35 14.27
CA LEU A 27 26.66 -21.99 14.03
C LEU A 27 25.52 -21.69 15.01
N ARG A 28 25.69 -20.68 15.86
CA ARG A 28 24.60 -20.12 16.66
C ARG A 28 23.61 -19.47 15.71
N GLU A 29 22.49 -20.16 15.48
CA GLU A 29 21.27 -19.62 14.88
C GLU A 29 20.90 -18.30 15.59
N PRO A 30 20.59 -17.21 14.86
CA PRO A 30 20.04 -16.01 15.46
C PRO A 30 18.70 -16.37 16.10
N HIS A 31 18.46 -15.86 17.32
CA HIS A 31 17.26 -16.12 18.11
C HIS A 31 15.99 -16.07 17.26
N ALA A 32 15.48 -17.26 16.91
CA ALA A 32 14.14 -17.40 16.40
C ALA A 32 13.20 -16.90 17.50
N ILE A 33 12.58 -15.75 17.27
CA ILE A 33 11.38 -15.37 18.02
C ILE A 33 10.39 -16.50 17.74
N GLN A 34 10.20 -17.38 18.72
CA GLN A 34 9.13 -18.35 18.72
C GLN A 34 7.82 -17.56 18.79
N PHE A 35 7.33 -17.13 17.62
CA PHE A 35 5.91 -16.97 17.45
C PHE A 35 5.32 -18.34 17.73
N ARG A 36 4.74 -18.53 18.93
CA ARG A 36 3.82 -19.64 19.15
C ARG A 36 2.86 -19.60 17.98
N LEU A 37 2.88 -20.64 17.15
CA LEU A 37 1.88 -20.88 16.12
C LEU A 37 0.53 -20.86 16.84
N ARG A 38 -0.15 -19.71 16.79
CA ARG A 38 -1.55 -19.62 17.14
C ARG A 38 -2.30 -20.49 16.12
N PRO A 39 -3.34 -21.21 16.52
CA PRO A 39 -4.13 -22.03 15.60
C PRO A 39 -4.55 -21.20 14.38
N LEU A 40 -4.52 -21.82 13.19
CA LEU A 40 -5.03 -21.31 11.90
C LEU A 40 -6.57 -21.14 11.88
N SER A 41 -7.13 -20.73 13.00
CA SER A 41 -8.51 -20.33 13.16
C SER A 41 -8.50 -19.17 14.15
N GLY A 42 -8.08 -18.00 13.69
CA GLY A 42 -8.54 -16.77 14.31
C GLY A 42 -10.05 -16.80 14.22
N SER A 43 -10.68 -17.15 15.35
CA SER A 43 -12.12 -17.22 15.52
C SER A 43 -12.75 -16.04 14.80
N GLY A 44 -13.54 -16.33 13.76
CA GLY A 44 -14.62 -15.44 13.40
C GLY A 44 -15.52 -15.36 14.63
N GLY A 45 -15.18 -14.48 15.56
CA GLY A 45 -16.09 -14.10 16.62
C GLY A 45 -17.35 -13.66 15.92
N THR A 46 -18.50 -14.21 16.31
CA THR A 46 -19.80 -13.73 15.84
C THR A 46 -19.90 -12.25 16.17
N PRO A 47 -19.91 -11.35 15.18
CA PRO A 47 -20.16 -9.93 15.39
C PRO A 47 -21.62 -9.71 15.75
N ALA A 48 -21.89 -8.55 16.36
CA ALA A 48 -23.24 -8.07 16.59
C ALA A 48 -24.07 -8.26 15.30
N ASP A 49 -25.28 -8.78 15.46
CA ASP A 49 -26.26 -9.00 14.38
C ASP A 49 -26.03 -10.22 13.44
N GLY A 50 -25.07 -11.11 13.75
CA GLY A 50 -24.99 -12.44 13.11
C GLY A 50 -24.21 -12.50 11.78
N VAL A 51 -23.44 -11.47 11.44
CA VAL A 51 -22.63 -11.37 10.21
C VAL A 51 -21.15 -11.48 10.54
N THR A 52 -20.40 -12.47 10.02
CA THR A 52 -18.97 -12.66 10.35
C THR A 52 -18.08 -11.43 10.09
N CYS A 53 -16.95 -11.27 10.80
CA CYS A 53 -16.03 -10.15 10.56
C CYS A 53 -15.48 -10.09 9.13
N GLN A 54 -15.36 -11.26 8.46
CA GLN A 54 -15.01 -11.33 7.04
C GLN A 54 -16.10 -10.73 6.15
N SER A 55 -17.35 -11.09 6.42
CA SER A 55 -18.52 -10.55 5.72
C SER A 55 -18.71 -9.06 6.00
N TRP A 56 -18.47 -8.61 7.24
CA TRP A 56 -18.46 -7.20 7.60
C TRP A 56 -17.38 -6.43 6.83
N ARG A 57 -16.13 -6.92 6.81
CA ARG A 57 -15.04 -6.31 6.01
C ARG A 57 -15.43 -6.21 4.54
N LEU A 58 -15.95 -7.30 3.95
CA LEU A 58 -16.42 -7.26 2.57
C LEU A 58 -17.50 -6.19 2.37
N GLY A 59 -18.44 -6.05 3.31
CA GLY A 59 -19.46 -5.02 3.30
C GLY A 59 -18.88 -3.60 3.33
N VAL A 60 -17.85 -3.35 4.14
CA VAL A 60 -17.10 -2.08 4.17
C VAL A 60 -16.40 -1.84 2.83
N GLU A 61 -15.60 -2.79 2.37
CA GLU A 61 -14.80 -2.65 1.15
C GLU A 61 -15.66 -2.46 -0.10
N THR A 62 -16.85 -3.07 -0.14
CA THR A 62 -17.81 -2.92 -1.25
C THR A 62 -18.75 -1.72 -1.10
N ASN A 63 -18.50 -0.83 -0.14
CA ASN A 63 -19.30 0.36 0.12
C ASN A 63 -20.78 0.06 0.47
N ASN A 64 -21.06 -1.10 1.07
CA ASN A 64 -22.40 -1.47 1.55
C ASN A 64 -22.59 -1.14 3.03
N VAL A 65 -21.51 -1.21 3.83
CA VAL A 65 -21.46 -0.75 5.22
C VAL A 65 -20.79 0.62 5.23
N ARG A 66 -21.53 1.67 5.60
CA ARG A 66 -21.11 3.07 5.52
C ARG A 66 -21.30 3.79 6.85
N ASP A 67 -20.65 4.93 6.99
CA ASP A 67 -20.83 5.88 8.08
C ASP A 67 -20.65 5.27 9.48
N TRP A 68 -19.80 4.23 9.56
CA TRP A 68 -19.42 3.58 10.80
C TRP A 68 -18.29 4.37 11.47
N LYS A 69 -18.28 4.36 12.81
CA LYS A 69 -17.35 5.19 13.60
C LYS A 69 -16.11 4.42 14.07
N THR A 70 -16.32 3.17 14.46
CA THR A 70 -15.28 2.23 14.89
C THR A 70 -15.63 0.85 14.37
N ILE A 71 -14.62 -0.02 14.25
CA ILE A 71 -14.87 -1.41 13.88
C ILE A 71 -15.67 -2.10 15.01
N PRO A 72 -16.49 -3.13 14.72
CA PRO A 72 -17.12 -3.92 15.77
C PRO A 72 -16.05 -4.44 16.74
N ALA A 73 -16.21 -4.21 18.05
CA ALA A 73 -15.19 -4.58 19.03
C ALA A 73 -14.80 -6.07 18.98
N SER A 74 -15.75 -6.94 18.64
CA SER A 74 -15.48 -8.39 18.46
C SER A 74 -14.62 -8.72 17.24
N CYS A 75 -14.42 -7.76 16.32
CA CYS A 75 -13.61 -7.90 15.12
C CYS A 75 -12.18 -7.37 15.26
N GLU A 76 -11.78 -6.82 16.42
CA GLU A 76 -10.42 -6.31 16.68
C GLU A 76 -9.33 -7.31 16.25
N SER A 77 -9.40 -8.53 16.78
CA SER A 77 -8.41 -9.58 16.48
C SER A 77 -8.43 -10.00 15.02
N TYR A 78 -9.59 -9.95 14.37
CA TYR A 78 -9.71 -10.27 12.95
C TYR A 78 -9.07 -9.18 12.09
N VAL A 79 -9.39 -7.90 12.33
CA VAL A 79 -8.83 -6.76 11.59
C VAL A 79 -7.32 -6.68 11.79
N GLY A 80 -6.85 -6.81 13.03
CA GLY A 80 -5.41 -6.86 13.32
C GLY A 80 -4.71 -8.02 12.60
N HIS A 81 -5.30 -9.21 12.56
CA HIS A 81 -4.74 -10.35 11.82
C HIS A 81 -4.72 -10.12 10.30
N TYR A 82 -5.76 -9.49 9.75
CA TYR A 82 -5.81 -9.13 8.34
C TYR A 82 -4.71 -8.12 7.98
N MET A 83 -4.64 -6.99 8.70
CA MET A 83 -3.72 -5.89 8.41
C MET A 83 -2.25 -6.27 8.61
N LEU A 84 -1.94 -7.07 9.64
CA LEU A 84 -0.57 -7.56 9.88
C LEU A 84 -0.23 -8.81 9.04
N GLY A 85 -1.23 -9.42 8.39
CA GLY A 85 -1.12 -10.72 7.74
C GLY A 85 -0.75 -10.65 6.25
N GLY A 86 -0.67 -11.83 5.64
CA GLY A 86 -0.40 -11.97 4.20
C GLY A 86 -1.56 -11.50 3.32
N LEU A 87 -2.81 -11.69 3.78
CA LEU A 87 -3.99 -11.42 2.96
C LEU A 87 -4.14 -9.93 2.58
N TYR A 88 -3.85 -9.00 3.50
CA TYR A 88 -3.82 -7.56 3.17
C TYR A 88 -2.82 -7.24 2.05
N ARG A 89 -1.66 -7.90 2.06
CA ARG A 89 -0.63 -7.73 1.03
C ARG A 89 -1.06 -8.32 -0.32
N GLU A 90 -1.71 -9.48 -0.31
CA GLU A 90 -2.24 -10.13 -1.50
C GLU A 90 -3.37 -9.30 -2.12
N ASP A 91 -4.33 -8.84 -1.32
CA ASP A 91 -5.41 -7.95 -1.75
C ASP A 91 -4.83 -6.66 -2.37
N SER A 92 -3.86 -6.02 -1.70
CA SER A 92 -3.17 -4.82 -2.21
C SER A 92 -2.40 -5.08 -3.51
N ALA A 93 -1.77 -6.25 -3.63
CA ALA A 93 -1.00 -6.63 -4.82
C ALA A 93 -1.90 -6.80 -6.05
N VAL A 94 -3.10 -7.36 -5.87
CA VAL A 94 -4.10 -7.47 -6.94
C VAL A 94 -4.49 -6.09 -7.45
N VAL A 95 -4.82 -5.16 -6.55
CA VAL A 95 -5.21 -3.79 -6.91
C VAL A 95 -4.07 -3.07 -7.64
N ALA A 96 -2.85 -3.15 -7.12
CA ALA A 96 -1.67 -2.52 -7.73
C ALA A 96 -1.32 -3.14 -9.10
N ALA A 97 -1.47 -4.46 -9.27
CA ALA A 97 -1.23 -5.14 -10.54
C ALA A 97 -2.25 -4.73 -11.61
N GLU A 98 -3.54 -4.68 -11.25
CA GLU A 98 -4.61 -4.19 -12.14
C GLU A 98 -4.39 -2.73 -12.55
N ALA A 99 -3.95 -1.89 -11.62
CA ALA A 99 -3.59 -0.50 -11.89
C ALA A 99 -2.39 -0.38 -12.84
N ALA A 100 -1.34 -1.18 -12.62
CA ALA A 100 -0.17 -1.20 -13.48
C ALA A 100 -0.52 -1.67 -14.90
N ALA A 101 -1.27 -2.76 -15.04
CA ALA A 101 -1.69 -3.29 -16.33
C ALA A 101 -2.58 -2.29 -17.11
N TYR A 102 -3.49 -1.61 -16.40
CA TYR A 102 -4.27 -0.53 -16.99
C TYR A 102 -3.37 0.61 -17.48
N ALA A 103 -2.43 1.07 -16.65
CA ALA A 103 -1.53 2.17 -16.99
C ALA A 103 -0.64 1.85 -18.20
N GLU A 104 -0.15 0.62 -18.32
CA GLU A 104 0.63 0.15 -19.47
C GLU A 104 -0.16 0.19 -20.78
N GLY A 105 -1.47 0.01 -20.72
CA GLY A 105 -2.35 0.05 -21.89
C GLY A 105 -2.77 1.45 -22.33
N LEU A 106 -2.41 2.50 -21.59
CA LEU A 106 -2.82 3.87 -21.90
C LEU A 106 -2.05 4.45 -23.09
N GLN A 107 -2.76 5.18 -23.95
CA GLN A 107 -2.16 6.06 -24.94
C GLN A 107 -2.03 7.46 -24.35
N LEU A 108 -0.83 7.79 -23.89
CA LEU A 108 -0.53 9.06 -23.23
C LEU A 108 -0.25 10.18 -24.24
N GLY A 109 -0.48 11.44 -23.83
CA GLY A 109 -0.14 12.66 -24.59
C GLY A 109 -0.95 12.91 -25.87
N GLY A 110 -0.38 13.75 -26.75
CA GLY A 110 -0.89 14.07 -28.09
C GLY A 110 -1.73 15.35 -28.23
N ASP A 111 -2.27 15.87 -27.12
CA ASP A 111 -3.24 16.97 -27.10
C ASP A 111 -2.81 18.17 -26.24
N GLY A 112 -1.57 18.16 -25.73
CA GLY A 112 -1.01 19.25 -24.91
C GLY A 112 -1.35 19.20 -23.42
N LYS A 113 -2.08 18.17 -22.95
CA LYS A 113 -2.36 17.95 -21.52
C LYS A 113 -1.25 17.13 -20.85
N VAL A 114 -1.14 17.29 -19.53
CA VAL A 114 -0.24 16.49 -18.68
C VAL A 114 -1.02 15.35 -18.05
N ASP A 115 -0.64 14.11 -18.36
CA ASP A 115 -1.23 12.90 -17.79
C ASP A 115 -0.77 12.70 -16.34
N VAL A 116 -1.72 12.70 -15.41
CA VAL A 116 -1.46 12.53 -13.97
C VAL A 116 -2.16 11.29 -13.41
N TRP A 117 -1.49 10.67 -12.44
CA TRP A 117 -2.06 9.68 -11.54
C TRP A 117 -2.19 10.26 -10.14
N VAL A 118 -3.38 10.16 -9.56
CA VAL A 118 -3.67 10.64 -8.21
C VAL A 118 -3.51 9.49 -7.22
N PHE A 119 -2.77 9.73 -6.15
CA PHE A 119 -2.68 8.86 -4.98
C PHE A 119 -3.17 9.60 -3.74
N ASP A 120 -3.92 8.92 -2.88
CA ASP A 120 -3.98 9.30 -1.47
C ASP A 120 -2.66 9.00 -0.73
N VAL A 121 -2.50 9.57 0.46
CA VAL A 121 -1.32 9.39 1.32
C VAL A 121 -1.53 8.32 2.38
N ASP A 122 -2.37 8.60 3.37
CA ASP A 122 -2.62 7.70 4.52
C ASP A 122 -3.31 6.42 4.04
N GLU A 123 -2.86 5.26 4.52
CA GLU A 123 -3.29 3.89 4.11
C GLU A 123 -3.31 3.58 2.60
N THR A 124 -2.78 4.49 1.78
CA THR A 124 -2.61 4.31 0.34
C THR A 124 -1.15 4.30 -0.09
N THR A 125 -0.33 5.26 0.34
CA THR A 125 1.12 5.28 0.05
C THR A 125 1.96 5.13 1.30
N LEU A 126 1.55 5.76 2.42
CA LEU A 126 2.17 5.63 3.74
C LEU A 126 1.19 4.92 4.67
N SER A 127 1.67 3.97 5.47
CA SER A 127 0.82 3.23 6.41
C SER A 127 0.93 3.78 7.82
N ASN A 128 -0.22 4.10 8.42
CA ASN A 128 -0.36 4.41 9.84
C ASN A 128 -0.65 3.17 10.68
N LEU A 129 -0.53 1.96 10.10
CA LEU A 129 -0.70 0.69 10.82
C LEU A 129 0.12 0.59 12.12
N PRO A 130 1.36 1.13 12.25
CA PRO A 130 2.06 1.13 13.54
C PRO A 130 1.34 1.92 14.64
N TYR A 131 0.63 3.00 14.29
CA TYR A 131 -0.24 3.74 15.21
C TYR A 131 -1.46 2.90 15.55
N TYR A 132 -2.20 2.41 14.54
CA TYR A 132 -3.43 1.65 14.76
C TYR A 132 -3.20 0.32 15.52
N ALA A 133 -2.03 -0.31 15.37
CA ALA A 133 -1.68 -1.51 16.13
C ALA A 133 -1.55 -1.26 17.64
N GLN A 134 -1.33 -0.01 18.06
CA GLN A 134 -1.30 0.41 19.46
C GLN A 134 -2.65 0.94 19.96
N HIS A 135 -3.62 1.13 19.06
CA HIS A 135 -4.94 1.73 19.31
C HIS A 135 -6.09 0.81 18.83
N GLY A 136 -5.92 -0.50 19.04
CA GLY A 136 -6.97 -1.50 18.80
C GLY A 136 -7.44 -1.64 17.35
N PHE A 137 -6.60 -1.31 16.36
CA PHE A 137 -6.89 -1.46 14.92
C PHE A 137 -8.23 -0.84 14.46
N GLY A 138 -8.68 0.23 15.13
CA GLY A 138 -9.92 0.94 14.80
C GLY A 138 -11.11 0.65 15.73
N VAL A 139 -10.93 -0.10 16.82
CA VAL A 139 -11.97 -0.23 17.87
C VAL A 139 -12.08 1.05 18.69
N GLU A 140 -10.96 1.73 18.91
CA GLU A 140 -10.90 2.98 19.66
C GLU A 140 -11.42 4.15 18.80
N GLU A 141 -12.12 5.10 19.44
CA GLU A 141 -12.54 6.32 18.74
C GLU A 141 -11.32 7.13 18.29
N TYR A 142 -11.42 7.74 17.10
CA TYR A 142 -10.34 8.54 16.54
C TYR A 142 -9.96 9.70 17.47
N ASN A 143 -8.71 9.70 17.91
CA ASN A 143 -8.14 10.78 18.71
C ASN A 143 -7.23 11.65 17.83
N ASN A 144 -7.75 12.80 17.42
CA ASN A 144 -7.01 13.71 16.55
C ASN A 144 -5.68 14.15 17.15
N THR A 145 -5.61 14.45 18.45
CA THR A 145 -4.37 14.91 19.09
C THR A 145 -3.27 13.85 19.03
N LEU A 146 -3.60 12.59 19.33
CA LEU A 146 -2.63 11.50 19.27
C LEU A 146 -2.23 11.18 17.82
N PHE A 147 -3.18 11.19 16.89
CA PHE A 147 -2.88 10.92 15.49
C PHE A 147 -2.00 12.02 14.86
N GLN A 148 -2.26 13.30 15.17
CA GLN A 148 -1.39 14.38 14.70
C GLN A 148 0.03 14.27 15.27
N ALA A 149 0.18 13.84 16.53
CA ALA A 149 1.49 13.58 17.12
C ALA A 149 2.24 12.45 16.38
N TRP A 150 1.53 11.37 16.00
CA TRP A 150 2.09 10.31 15.16
C TRP A 150 2.53 10.82 13.78
N VAL A 151 1.71 11.63 13.11
CA VAL A 151 2.05 12.23 11.81
C VAL A 151 3.30 13.12 11.92
N ASP A 152 3.46 13.84 13.04
CA ASP A 152 4.62 14.70 13.31
C ASP A 152 5.93 13.92 13.51
N GLU A 153 5.87 12.62 13.81
CA GLU A 153 7.07 11.78 13.82
C GLU A 153 7.66 11.60 12.41
N GLY A 154 6.81 11.61 11.37
CA GLY A 154 7.25 11.49 9.97
C GLY A 154 7.91 10.15 9.62
N THR A 155 7.52 9.08 10.32
CA THR A 155 8.11 7.74 10.21
C THR A 155 7.13 6.67 9.71
N ALA A 156 6.01 7.05 9.10
CA ALA A 156 5.06 6.11 8.55
C ALA A 156 5.71 5.32 7.38
N PRO A 157 5.74 3.98 7.42
CA PRO A 157 6.39 3.20 6.37
C PRO A 157 5.60 3.23 5.05
N ALA A 158 6.28 3.04 3.92
CA ALA A 158 5.61 2.85 2.63
C ALA A 158 4.74 1.58 2.61
N LEU A 159 3.60 1.69 1.94
CA LEU A 159 2.87 0.52 1.46
C LEU A 159 3.58 -0.04 0.22
N PRO A 160 4.08 -1.29 0.28
CA PRO A 160 5.03 -1.80 -0.71
C PRO A 160 4.42 -1.94 -2.10
N GLU A 161 3.16 -2.35 -2.22
CA GLU A 161 2.51 -2.53 -3.53
C GLU A 161 2.21 -1.18 -4.20
N SER A 162 1.83 -0.16 -3.42
CA SER A 162 1.68 1.21 -3.92
C SER A 162 3.02 1.83 -4.35
N LEU A 163 4.10 1.56 -3.61
CA LEU A 163 5.45 2.00 -4.01
C LEU A 163 5.90 1.33 -5.32
N LYS A 164 5.59 0.04 -5.53
CA LYS A 164 5.85 -0.64 -6.81
C LYS A 164 5.06 0.00 -7.95
N LEU A 165 3.77 0.25 -7.76
CA LEU A 165 2.93 0.93 -8.75
C LEU A 165 3.45 2.33 -9.06
N TYR A 166 3.77 3.13 -8.04
CA TYR A 166 4.37 4.45 -8.20
C TYR A 166 5.60 4.43 -9.11
N LYS A 167 6.55 3.53 -8.83
CA LYS A 167 7.77 3.38 -9.65
C LYS A 167 7.42 3.02 -11.09
N LYS A 168 6.43 2.15 -11.29
CA LYS A 168 5.94 1.77 -12.62
C LYS A 168 5.33 2.97 -13.36
N LEU A 169 4.44 3.73 -12.73
CA LEU A 169 3.81 4.91 -13.31
C LEU A 169 4.83 5.97 -13.72
N VAL A 170 5.80 6.25 -12.85
CA VAL A 170 6.92 7.15 -13.16
C VAL A 170 7.70 6.65 -14.37
N SER A 171 7.98 5.35 -14.47
CA SER A 171 8.67 4.76 -15.62
C SER A 171 7.89 4.86 -16.94
N LEU A 172 6.55 4.96 -16.86
CA LEU A 172 5.66 5.18 -18.01
C LEU A 172 5.53 6.66 -18.38
N GLY A 173 6.18 7.57 -17.64
CA GLY A 173 6.10 9.01 -17.87
C GLY A 173 4.84 9.68 -17.30
N ILE A 174 4.00 8.94 -16.56
CA ILE A 174 2.82 9.48 -15.89
C ILE A 174 3.28 10.31 -14.69
N LYS A 175 2.75 11.52 -14.56
CA LYS A 175 3.07 12.43 -13.47
C LYS A 175 2.26 12.07 -12.23
N ILE A 176 2.89 12.16 -11.06
CA ILE A 176 2.25 11.74 -9.81
C ILE A 176 1.71 12.96 -9.07
N VAL A 177 0.46 12.89 -8.62
CA VAL A 177 -0.11 13.86 -7.68
C VAL A 177 -0.50 13.13 -6.41
N PHE A 178 -0.01 13.60 -5.27
CA PHE A 178 -0.51 13.18 -3.97
C PHE A 178 -1.62 14.13 -3.53
N LEU A 179 -2.78 13.60 -3.16
CA LEU A 179 -3.95 14.34 -2.68
C LEU A 179 -4.43 13.74 -1.35
N THR A 180 -4.12 14.42 -0.24
CA THR A 180 -4.32 13.89 1.11
C THR A 180 -5.28 14.73 1.94
N GLY A 181 -5.95 14.07 2.89
CA GLY A 181 -6.74 14.74 3.94
C GLY A 181 -5.90 15.41 5.04
N ARG A 182 -4.57 15.23 5.05
CA ARG A 182 -3.69 15.95 5.97
C ARG A 182 -3.77 17.46 5.75
N TRP A 183 -3.57 18.22 6.82
CA TRP A 183 -3.57 19.68 6.79
C TRP A 183 -2.26 20.24 6.22
N GLU A 184 -2.34 21.40 5.58
CA GLU A 184 -1.21 22.09 4.93
C GLU A 184 0.00 22.29 5.84
N GLU A 185 -0.23 22.49 7.15
CA GLU A 185 0.82 22.53 8.18
C GLU A 185 1.70 21.27 8.24
N LYS A 186 1.19 20.12 7.77
CA LYS A 186 1.92 18.84 7.70
C LYS A 186 2.66 18.64 6.36
N ARG A 187 2.71 19.64 5.49
CA ARG A 187 3.35 19.52 4.16
C ARG A 187 4.79 19.05 4.24
N GLU A 188 5.60 19.71 5.07
CA GLU A 188 7.04 19.41 5.14
C GLU A 188 7.30 18.02 5.71
N ILE A 189 6.63 17.64 6.80
CA ILE A 189 6.79 16.32 7.41
C ILE A 189 6.30 15.21 6.47
N THR A 190 5.18 15.42 5.77
CA THR A 190 4.63 14.47 4.80
C THR A 190 5.57 14.31 3.59
N SER A 191 6.07 15.40 3.04
CA SER A 191 7.04 15.41 1.93
C SER A 191 8.35 14.69 2.31
N ALA A 192 8.86 14.93 3.52
CA ALA A 192 10.05 14.27 4.04
C ALA A 192 9.83 12.76 4.19
N ASN A 193 8.70 12.35 4.78
CA ASN A 193 8.36 10.94 4.97
C ASN A 193 8.18 10.21 3.63
N LEU A 194 7.45 10.78 2.67
CA LEU A 194 7.30 10.23 1.33
C LEU A 194 8.66 9.98 0.66
N LYS A 195 9.57 10.97 0.74
CA LYS A 195 10.93 10.83 0.18
C LYS A 195 11.75 9.76 0.88
N ALA A 196 11.67 9.66 2.21
CA ALA A 196 12.36 8.65 3.00
C ALA A 196 11.93 7.23 2.60
N GLU A 197 10.65 7.06 2.28
CA GLU A 197 10.04 5.78 1.93
C GLU A 197 10.10 5.45 0.42
N GLY A 198 10.82 6.26 -0.37
CA GLY A 198 11.13 5.95 -1.77
C GLY A 198 10.25 6.62 -2.82
N PHE A 199 9.34 7.51 -2.43
CA PHE A 199 8.57 8.37 -3.34
C PHE A 199 9.36 9.66 -3.58
N HIS A 200 10.22 9.70 -4.61
CA HIS A 200 11.20 10.78 -4.75
C HIS A 200 10.75 11.97 -5.61
N THR A 201 9.78 11.77 -6.50
CA THR A 201 9.31 12.79 -7.45
C THR A 201 7.79 12.79 -7.57
N TRP A 202 7.21 13.98 -7.62
CA TRP A 202 5.78 14.19 -7.89
C TRP A 202 5.59 15.56 -8.53
N GLU A 203 4.47 15.73 -9.23
CA GLU A 203 4.03 16.96 -9.85
C GLU A 203 3.41 17.90 -8.82
N LYS A 204 2.52 17.38 -7.96
CA LYS A 204 1.88 18.13 -6.88
C LYS A 204 1.72 17.27 -5.62
N LEU A 205 1.78 17.96 -4.49
CA LEU A 205 1.33 17.46 -3.20
C LEU A 205 0.24 18.43 -2.71
N ILE A 206 -0.99 17.98 -2.66
CA ILE A 206 -2.18 18.76 -2.33
C ILE A 206 -2.66 18.32 -0.94
N LEU A 207 -2.74 19.27 -0.01
CA LEU A 207 -3.20 19.09 1.37
C LEU A 207 -4.41 20.00 1.64
N LYS A 208 -5.13 19.76 2.74
CA LYS A 208 -6.26 20.61 3.16
C LYS A 208 -5.76 21.98 3.64
N GLY A 209 -6.40 23.04 3.16
CA GLY A 209 -6.20 24.40 3.67
C GLY A 209 -7.33 24.83 4.61
N GLU A 210 -7.20 26.02 5.21
CA GLU A 210 -8.22 26.59 6.12
C GLU A 210 -9.62 26.66 5.48
N ALA A 211 -9.70 26.92 4.18
CA ALA A 211 -10.96 26.96 3.43
C ALA A 211 -11.70 25.61 3.38
N ASP A 212 -11.03 24.51 3.74
CA ASP A 212 -11.53 23.13 3.68
C ASP A 212 -11.94 22.60 5.07
N GLU A 213 -11.99 23.44 6.10
CA GLU A 213 -12.26 22.99 7.47
C GLU A 213 -13.62 22.30 7.63
N ALA A 214 -14.66 22.85 6.99
CA ALA A 214 -16.01 22.31 7.06
C ALA A 214 -16.33 21.27 5.96
N SER A 215 -15.38 20.93 5.08
CA SER A 215 -15.62 20.01 3.97
C SER A 215 -15.33 18.55 4.37
N THR A 216 -16.21 17.66 3.93
CA THR A 216 -15.97 16.21 4.00
C THR A 216 -14.79 15.84 3.10
N ALA A 217 -14.20 14.66 3.31
CA ALA A 217 -13.07 14.20 2.50
C ALA A 217 -13.48 14.11 1.02
N LEU A 218 -14.67 13.58 0.72
CA LEU A 218 -15.19 13.48 -0.64
C LEU A 218 -15.34 14.85 -1.30
N VAL A 219 -15.93 15.83 -0.61
CA VAL A 219 -16.17 17.18 -1.16
C VAL A 219 -14.84 17.87 -1.48
N TYR A 220 -13.91 17.84 -0.52
CA TYR A 220 -12.58 18.41 -0.68
C TYR A 220 -11.82 17.76 -1.85
N LYS A 221 -11.70 16.43 -1.85
CA LYS A 221 -10.91 15.72 -2.88
C LYS A 221 -11.55 15.85 -4.26
N THR A 222 -12.88 15.88 -4.36
CA THR A 222 -13.58 16.15 -5.63
C THR A 222 -13.26 17.54 -6.16
N ALA A 223 -13.31 18.57 -5.31
CA ALA A 223 -12.98 19.93 -5.71
C ALA A 223 -11.51 20.07 -6.15
N ALA A 224 -10.58 19.42 -5.45
CA ALA A 224 -9.18 19.40 -5.81
C ALA A 224 -8.94 18.74 -7.18
N ARG A 225 -9.58 17.60 -7.45
CA ARG A 225 -9.50 16.93 -8.77
C ARG A 225 -10.09 17.77 -9.89
N LYS A 226 -11.22 18.43 -9.65
CA LYS A 226 -11.80 19.36 -10.63
C LYS A 226 -10.85 20.52 -10.95
N LYS A 227 -10.23 21.12 -9.93
CA LYS A 227 -9.26 22.19 -10.12
C LYS A 227 -8.06 21.73 -10.95
N MET A 228 -7.60 20.49 -10.79
CA MET A 228 -6.53 19.94 -11.63
C MET A 228 -6.92 19.86 -13.11
N GLU A 229 -8.13 19.43 -13.45
CA GLU A 229 -8.59 19.42 -14.85
C GLU A 229 -8.69 20.84 -15.43
N GLU A 230 -9.16 21.80 -14.63
CA GLU A 230 -9.21 23.22 -15.01
C GLU A 230 -7.81 23.82 -15.23
N GLU A 231 -6.80 23.33 -14.51
CA GLU A 231 -5.39 23.68 -14.68
C GLU A 231 -4.72 22.97 -15.88
N GLY A 232 -5.45 22.12 -16.62
CA GLY A 232 -4.98 21.46 -17.85
C GLY A 232 -4.39 20.07 -17.65
N TYR A 233 -4.51 19.48 -16.46
CA TYR A 233 -4.13 18.09 -16.22
C TYR A 233 -5.20 17.12 -16.74
N ARG A 234 -4.78 15.92 -17.12
CA ARG A 234 -5.66 14.79 -17.45
C ARG A 234 -5.46 13.69 -16.42
N ILE A 235 -6.46 13.47 -15.56
CA ILE A 235 -6.39 12.44 -14.51
C ILE A 235 -6.64 11.08 -15.15
N VAL A 236 -5.58 10.33 -15.43
CA VAL A 236 -5.69 9.01 -16.09
C VAL A 236 -5.98 7.89 -15.11
N GLY A 237 -5.60 8.04 -13.84
CA GLY A 237 -5.88 7.08 -12.78
C GLY A 237 -5.98 7.74 -11.42
N ASN A 238 -6.78 7.16 -10.53
CA ASN A 238 -7.01 7.65 -9.17
C ASN A 238 -7.05 6.47 -8.20
N MET A 239 -6.22 6.50 -7.16
CA MET A 239 -6.07 5.42 -6.19
C MET A 239 -6.15 5.95 -4.76
N GLY A 240 -6.95 5.27 -3.94
CA GLY A 240 -7.13 5.56 -2.52
C GLY A 240 -7.66 4.35 -1.77
N ASP A 241 -7.55 4.37 -0.45
CA ASP A 241 -8.06 3.35 0.47
C ASP A 241 -9.46 3.69 0.99
N GLN A 242 -9.99 4.89 0.71
CA GLN A 242 -11.35 5.27 1.03
C GLN A 242 -12.15 5.51 -0.25
N TRP A 243 -13.46 5.24 -0.16
CA TRP A 243 -14.37 5.58 -1.26
C TRP A 243 -14.43 7.10 -1.50
N SER A 244 -14.19 7.92 -0.47
CA SER A 244 -14.08 9.39 -0.59
C SER A 244 -12.95 9.85 -1.52
N ASP A 245 -11.93 9.03 -1.75
CA ASP A 245 -10.75 9.41 -2.54
C ASP A 245 -11.01 9.25 -4.04
N ILE A 246 -11.84 8.27 -4.36
CA ILE A 246 -12.04 7.77 -5.71
C ILE A 246 -13.43 8.06 -6.28
N LEU A 247 -14.40 8.45 -5.44
CA LEU A 247 -15.71 8.91 -5.90
C LEU A 247 -15.75 10.42 -6.12
N GLY A 248 -16.72 10.87 -6.93
CA GLY A 248 -16.98 12.28 -7.22
C GLY A 248 -16.36 12.73 -8.54
N VAL A 249 -17.02 13.66 -9.24
CA VAL A 249 -16.65 14.06 -10.61
C VAL A 249 -15.70 15.27 -10.60
N PRO A 250 -14.54 15.20 -11.29
CA PRO A 250 -14.02 14.07 -12.06
C PRO A 250 -13.39 13.00 -11.15
N GLU A 251 -13.62 11.72 -11.47
CA GLU A 251 -13.02 10.59 -10.73
C GLU A 251 -11.68 10.13 -11.33
N GLY A 252 -11.42 10.51 -12.60
CA GLY A 252 -10.29 10.08 -13.41
C GLY A 252 -10.67 9.01 -14.44
N GLY A 253 -9.70 8.56 -15.24
CA GLY A 253 -9.93 7.54 -16.28
C GLY A 253 -10.31 6.15 -15.75
N ARG A 254 -9.76 5.76 -14.60
CA ARG A 254 -10.15 4.58 -13.82
C ARG A 254 -9.77 4.76 -12.35
N THR A 255 -10.59 4.21 -11.47
CA THR A 255 -10.40 4.26 -10.02
C THR A 255 -9.94 2.91 -9.46
N PHE A 256 -9.16 2.94 -8.38
CA PHE A 256 -8.61 1.76 -7.73
C PHE A 256 -8.70 1.90 -6.20
N LYS A 257 -9.45 1.02 -5.56
CA LYS A 257 -9.69 1.00 -4.11
C LYS A 257 -8.72 0.04 -3.44
N LEU A 258 -7.81 0.56 -2.61
CA LEU A 258 -7.03 -0.27 -1.69
C LEU A 258 -7.89 -0.69 -0.48
N PRO A 259 -7.63 -1.84 0.14
CA PRO A 259 -8.36 -2.25 1.33
C PRO A 259 -7.98 -1.39 2.54
N ASP A 260 -8.97 -0.97 3.31
CA ASP A 260 -8.77 -0.39 4.64
C ASP A 260 -10.00 -0.62 5.52
N PRO A 261 -9.95 -1.64 6.41
CA PRO A 261 -11.00 -1.89 7.38
C PRO A 261 -10.79 -1.17 8.72
N MET A 262 -9.75 -0.35 8.90
CA MET A 262 -9.42 0.24 10.20
C MET A 262 -10.23 1.51 10.50
N TYR A 263 -10.56 2.30 9.49
CA TYR A 263 -11.42 3.48 9.63
C TYR A 263 -12.26 3.75 8.38
N TYR A 264 -13.18 4.71 8.49
CA TYR A 264 -14.03 5.16 7.40
C TYR A 264 -14.02 6.68 7.29
N LEU A 265 -13.82 7.18 6.09
CA LEU A 265 -13.94 8.60 5.76
C LEU A 265 -14.96 8.83 4.64
N SER A 266 -15.79 9.84 4.84
CA SER A 266 -16.80 10.35 3.90
C SER A 266 -16.47 11.75 3.42
#